data_AF-A0A354UEW9-F1
#
_entry.id   AF-A0A354UEW9-F1
#
_cell.length_a   1.000
_cell.length_b   1.000
_cell.length_c   1.000
_cell.angle_alpha   90.00
_cell.angle_beta   90.00
_cell.angle_gamma   90.00
#
_symmetry.space_group_name_H-M   'P 1'
#
loop_
_entity.id
_entity.type
_entity.pdbx_description
1 polymer ?
#
loop_
_entity_poly.entity_id
_entity_poly.type
_entity_poly.pdbx_seq_one_letter_code
_entity_poly.pdbx_strand_id
1 'polypeptide(L)'
;ITSGRTDGFKWLYENFKNIWFLGAGTPGDILENFYYYTLGVFGILGSIFAFSFVLSPLYFIIKDRKEKNDDNLRLNLFIITIVMLVGGLGEALCPFGPGVKCYLLWLIFGYYIGHRNTKSEVTYNKAVNNNSVV
;
A
#
# COMPACT_ATOMS: atom_id res chain seq x y z
N ILE A 1 19.95 -4.10 29.55
CA ILE A 1 18.52 -3.72 29.40
C ILE A 1 18.30 -3.45 27.92
N THR A 2 17.94 -4.48 27.16
CA THR A 2 17.41 -4.31 25.80
C THR A 2 15.92 -3.97 25.93
N SER A 3 15.40 -3.11 25.07
CA SER A 3 14.05 -2.52 25.16
C SER A 3 12.90 -3.50 24.86
N GLY A 4 13.08 -4.81 25.04
CA GLY A 4 12.11 -5.86 24.64
C GLY A 4 11.95 -6.04 23.13
N ARG A 5 12.51 -5.14 22.32
CA ARG A 5 12.39 -5.12 20.84
C ARG A 5 12.95 -6.38 20.17
N THR A 6 14.03 -6.93 20.72
CA THR A 6 14.66 -8.16 20.20
C THR A 6 13.80 -9.38 20.44
N ASP A 7 12.91 -9.32 21.43
CA ASP A 7 12.17 -10.48 21.91
C ASP A 7 11.04 -10.82 20.93
N GLY A 8 10.38 -9.81 20.35
CA GLY A 8 9.40 -10.02 19.27
C GLY A 8 10.01 -10.62 17.99
N PHE A 9 11.24 -10.23 17.62
CA PHE A 9 11.94 -10.86 16.50
C PHE A 9 12.32 -12.31 16.78
N LYS A 10 12.78 -12.58 18.01
CA LYS A 10 13.17 -13.92 18.45
C LYS A 10 11.95 -14.84 18.51
N TRP A 11 10.83 -14.35 19.05
CA TRP A 11 9.55 -15.06 19.05
C TRP A 11 9.11 -15.42 17.63
N LEU A 12 9.15 -14.45 16.70
CA LEU A 12 8.79 -14.71 15.31
C LEU A 12 9.68 -15.79 14.72
N TYR A 13 11.01 -15.69 14.88
CA TYR A 13 11.96 -16.68 14.36
C TYR A 13 11.71 -18.09 14.89
N GLU A 14 11.50 -18.23 16.20
CA GLU A 14 11.28 -19.53 16.85
C GLU A 14 9.94 -20.15 16.46
N ASN A 15 8.88 -19.34 16.30
CA ASN A 15 7.54 -19.82 16.01
C ASN A 15 7.22 -19.88 14.51
N PHE A 16 8.00 -19.22 13.65
CA PHE A 16 7.71 -19.07 12.22
C PHE A 16 7.45 -20.42 11.56
N LYS A 17 8.22 -21.46 11.89
CA LYS A 17 8.08 -22.79 11.30
C LYS A 17 6.69 -23.40 11.48
N ASN A 18 5.99 -23.04 12.56
CA ASN A 18 4.64 -23.54 12.84
C ASN A 18 3.55 -22.62 12.28
N ILE A 19 3.81 -21.32 12.19
CA ILE A 19 2.83 -20.30 11.78
C ILE A 19 3.03 -19.79 10.34
N TRP A 20 4.01 -20.31 9.59
CA TRP A 20 4.42 -19.75 8.30
C TRP A 20 3.29 -19.66 7.27
N PHE A 21 2.29 -20.55 7.30
CA PHE A 21 1.24 -20.59 6.28
C PHE A 21 0.10 -19.60 6.55
N LEU A 22 -0.55 -19.69 7.71
CA LEU A 22 -1.73 -18.89 8.08
C LEU A 22 -1.47 -17.82 9.15
N GLY A 23 -0.26 -17.78 9.70
CA GLY A 23 0.09 -16.89 10.81
C GLY A 23 -0.46 -17.36 12.15
N ALA A 24 -0.14 -16.60 13.20
CA ALA A 24 -0.57 -16.85 14.57
C ALA A 24 -1.91 -16.17 14.90
N GLY A 25 -2.45 -15.31 14.02
CA GLY A 25 -3.65 -14.50 14.25
C GLY A 25 -3.45 -13.34 15.24
N THR A 26 -2.68 -13.53 16.31
CA THR A 26 -2.23 -12.46 17.20
C THR A 26 -0.79 -12.72 17.60
N PRO A 27 0.14 -11.78 17.36
CA PRO A 27 1.53 -11.97 17.77
C PRO A 27 1.59 -11.93 19.30
N GLY A 28 2.38 -12.84 19.89
CA GLY A 28 2.57 -12.90 21.34
C GLY A 28 3.29 -11.68 21.92
N ASP A 29 4.05 -10.97 21.07
CA ASP A 29 4.83 -9.79 21.41
C ASP A 29 4.54 -8.62 20.45
N ILE A 30 4.84 -7.40 20.90
CA ILE A 30 4.64 -6.16 20.12
C ILE A 30 5.68 -6.12 18.99
N LEU A 31 5.30 -6.58 17.79
CA LEU A 31 6.09 -6.35 16.58
C LEU A 31 5.80 -4.95 16.05
N GLU A 32 6.80 -4.06 16.12
CA GLU A 32 6.67 -2.66 15.71
C GLU A 32 6.86 -2.41 14.21
N ASN A 33 7.18 -3.44 13.42
CA ASN A 33 7.45 -3.29 11.99
C ASN A 33 6.35 -3.99 11.19
N PHE A 34 5.73 -3.26 10.26
CA PHE A 34 4.59 -3.72 9.48
C PHE A 34 4.87 -5.05 8.78
N TYR A 35 6.02 -5.17 8.11
CA TYR A 35 6.35 -6.34 7.30
C TYR A 35 6.39 -7.61 8.14
N TYR A 36 7.06 -7.55 9.29
CA TYR A 36 7.14 -8.67 10.22
C TYR A 36 5.83 -8.91 10.95
N TYR A 37 5.10 -7.85 11.27
CA TYR A 37 3.77 -7.92 11.87
C TYR A 37 2.79 -8.66 10.96
N THR A 38 2.71 -8.31 9.67
CA THR A 38 1.87 -9.01 8.69
C THR A 38 2.25 -10.47 8.53
N LEU A 39 3.56 -10.78 8.52
CA LEU A 39 4.05 -12.15 8.43
C LEU A 39 3.70 -12.98 9.68
N GLY A 40 3.81 -12.38 10.87
CA GLY A 40 3.46 -13.05 12.13
C GLY A 40 1.96 -13.29 12.27
N VAL A 41 1.13 -12.31 11.89
CA VAL A 41 -0.33 -12.37 12.05
C VAL A 41 -0.97 -13.26 10.99
N PHE A 42 -0.63 -13.05 9.72
CA PHE A 42 -1.33 -13.64 8.58
C PHE A 42 -0.53 -14.72 7.84
N GLY A 43 0.72 -14.97 8.24
CA GLY A 43 1.61 -15.89 7.55
C GLY A 43 1.99 -15.38 6.16
N ILE A 44 2.62 -16.24 5.37
CA ILE A 44 3.03 -15.93 4.00
C ILE A 44 1.81 -15.66 3.11
N LEU A 45 0.75 -16.47 3.24
CA LEU A 45 -0.39 -16.41 2.33
C LEU A 45 -1.14 -15.08 2.46
N GLY A 46 -1.46 -14.65 3.69
CA GLY A 46 -2.11 -13.34 3.89
C GLY A 46 -1.15 -12.16 3.69
N SER A 47 0.14 -12.33 3.96
CA SER A 47 1.14 -11.28 3.68
C SER A 47 1.27 -10.98 2.20
N ILE A 48 1.15 -11.98 1.32
CA ILE A 48 1.15 -11.76 -0.14
C ILE A 48 0.01 -10.82 -0.53
N PHE A 49 -1.20 -11.04 -0.01
CA PHE A 49 -2.34 -10.17 -0.30
C PHE A 49 -2.14 -8.76 0.27
N ALA A 50 -1.67 -8.66 1.51
CA ALA A 50 -1.40 -7.37 2.16
C ALA A 50 -0.35 -6.56 1.36
N PHE A 51 0.79 -7.16 1.04
CA PHE A 51 1.84 -6.50 0.26
C PHE A 51 1.39 -6.16 -1.16
N SER A 52 0.63 -7.03 -1.82
CA SER A 52 0.07 -6.75 -3.15
C SER A 52 -0.82 -5.51 -3.11
N PHE A 53 -1.62 -5.36 -2.06
CA PHE A 53 -2.48 -4.19 -1.90
C PHE A 53 -1.68 -2.92 -1.57
N VAL A 54 -0.69 -3.01 -0.67
CA VAL A 54 0.21 -1.88 -0.35
C VAL A 54 0.99 -1.39 -1.57
N LEU A 55 1.41 -2.30 -2.45
CA LEU A 55 2.13 -1.97 -3.67
C LEU A 55 1.21 -1.49 -4.80
N SER A 56 -0.11 -1.57 -4.64
CA SER A 56 -1.06 -1.16 -5.67
C SER A 56 -0.89 0.29 -6.14
N PRO A 57 -0.70 1.31 -5.26
CA PRO A 57 -0.51 2.69 -5.72
C PRO A 57 0.74 2.84 -6.59
N LEU A 58 1.82 2.14 -6.21
CA LEU A 58 3.08 2.13 -6.95
C LEU A 58 2.93 1.47 -8.32
N TYR A 59 2.16 0.39 -8.41
CA TYR A 59 1.83 -0.26 -9.69
C TYR A 59 1.10 0.69 -10.65
N PHE A 60 0.07 1.42 -10.16
CA PHE A 60 -0.66 2.38 -10.98
C PHE A 60 0.24 3.53 -11.48
N ILE A 61 1.11 4.05 -10.61
CA ILE A 61 2.08 5.09 -10.98
C ILE A 61 3.01 4.63 -12.13
N ILE A 62 3.53 3.40 -12.04
CA ILE A 62 4.46 2.86 -13.05
C ILE A 62 3.74 2.58 -14.37
N LYS A 63 2.52 2.02 -14.29
CA LYS A 63 1.69 1.73 -15.46
C LYS A 63 1.35 3.00 -16.25
N ASP A 64 0.98 4.05 -15.53
CA ASP A 64 0.50 5.31 -16.12
C ASP A 64 1.66 6.29 -16.42
N ARG A 65 2.91 5.83 -16.35
CA ARG A 65 4.12 6.63 -16.65
C ARG A 65 4.13 7.23 -18.06
N LYS A 66 3.40 6.61 -18.99
CA LYS A 66 3.33 7.02 -20.41
C LYS A 66 2.41 8.21 -20.65
N GLU A 67 1.45 8.46 -19.77
CA GLU A 67 0.56 9.63 -19.88
C GLU A 67 1.21 10.85 -19.22
N LYS A 68 1.40 11.92 -19.98
CA LYS A 68 2.06 13.17 -19.54
C LYS A 68 1.11 14.15 -18.84
N ASN A 69 -0.19 13.93 -18.90
CA ASN A 69 -1.15 15.00 -18.59
C ASN A 69 -1.38 15.23 -17.08
N ASP A 70 -0.87 14.38 -16.18
CA ASP A 70 -1.07 14.50 -14.71
C ASP A 70 0.22 14.25 -13.90
N ASP A 71 1.35 14.78 -14.38
CA ASP A 71 2.67 14.52 -13.79
C ASP A 71 2.78 14.94 -12.32
N ASN A 72 2.18 16.07 -11.92
CA ASN A 72 2.22 16.56 -10.54
C ASN A 72 1.45 15.64 -9.57
N LEU A 73 0.26 15.19 -9.98
CA LEU A 73 -0.57 14.31 -9.15
C LEU A 73 0.09 12.94 -8.96
N ARG A 74 0.66 12.40 -10.04
CA ARG A 74 1.41 11.14 -10.04
C ARG A 74 2.65 11.23 -9.17
N LEU A 75 3.40 12.34 -9.25
CA LEU A 75 4.58 12.57 -8.43
C LEU A 75 4.23 12.68 -6.95
N ASN A 76 3.15 13.38 -6.60
CA ASN A 76 2.68 13.45 -5.21
C ASN A 76 2.28 12.07 -4.67
N LEU A 77 1.51 11.29 -5.44
CA LEU A 77 1.14 9.93 -5.06
C LEU A 77 2.38 9.04 -4.87
N PHE A 78 3.40 9.19 -5.73
CA PHE A 78 4.65 8.45 -5.63
C PHE A 78 5.41 8.77 -4.33
N ILE A 79 5.61 10.06 -4.04
CA ILE A 79 6.29 10.49 -2.81
C ILE A 79 5.57 9.95 -1.58
N ILE A 80 4.25 10.11 -1.51
CA ILE A 80 3.47 9.68 -0.34
C ILE A 80 3.54 8.16 -0.19
N THR A 81 3.45 7.40 -1.29
CA THR A 81 3.57 5.94 -1.27
C THR A 81 4.93 5.50 -0.72
N ILE A 82 6.03 6.10 -1.17
CA ILE A 82 7.37 5.79 -0.67
C ILE A 82 7.53 6.15 0.81
N VAL A 83 7.04 7.32 1.22
CA VAL A 83 7.07 7.75 2.64
C VAL A 83 6.32 6.76 3.52
N MET A 84 5.16 6.26 3.10
CA MET A 84 4.39 5.28 3.88
C MET A 84 5.06 3.90 3.89
N LEU A 85 5.67 3.47 2.79
CA LEU A 85 6.43 2.21 2.71
C LEU A 85 7.63 2.21 3.66
N VAL A 86 8.38 3.31 3.67
CA VAL A 86 9.50 3.51 4.61
C VAL A 86 8.97 3.62 6.05
N GLY A 87 7.86 4.32 6.25
CA GLY A 87 7.18 4.40 7.54
C GLY A 87 6.75 3.05 8.10
N GLY A 88 6.37 2.09 7.24
CA GLY A 88 6.08 0.71 7.64
C GLY A 88 7.26 -0.04 8.24
N LEU A 89 8.51 0.41 8.02
CA LEU A 89 9.68 -0.18 8.69
C LEU A 89 9.73 0.14 10.19
N GLY A 90 9.17 1.29 10.57
CA GLY A 90 9.17 1.79 11.95
C GLY A 90 7.83 1.66 12.67
N GLU A 91 6.74 1.33 11.97
CA GLU A 91 5.42 1.15 12.58
C GLU A 91 4.67 -0.07 12.04
N ALA A 92 4.09 -0.84 12.98
CA ALA A 92 3.40 -2.10 12.72
C ALA A 92 2.15 -1.95 11.86
N LEU A 93 1.52 -0.78 11.97
CA LEU A 93 0.23 -0.51 11.34
C LEU A 93 0.38 0.29 10.05
N CYS A 94 1.52 0.93 9.78
CA CYS A 94 1.69 1.71 8.54
C CYS A 94 1.92 0.75 7.36
N PRO A 95 1.12 0.78 6.26
CA PRO A 95 0.26 1.87 5.77
C PRO A 95 -1.27 1.65 5.93
N PHE A 96 -1.70 0.73 6.78
CA PHE A 96 -3.11 0.40 7.06
C PHE A 96 -3.64 0.89 8.42
N GLY A 97 -2.85 1.68 9.12
CA GLY A 97 -3.15 2.05 10.49
C GLY A 97 -4.25 3.11 10.58
N PRO A 98 -4.85 3.28 11.78
CA PRO A 98 -5.90 4.27 12.01
C PRO A 98 -5.40 5.73 11.98
N GLY A 99 -4.15 5.97 11.58
CA GLY A 99 -3.53 7.29 11.57
C GLY A 99 -3.89 8.10 10.33
N VAL A 100 -3.98 9.43 10.51
CA VAL A 100 -4.23 10.43 9.45
C VAL A 100 -3.29 10.27 8.25
N LYS A 101 -2.03 9.86 8.51
CA LYS A 101 -1.03 9.61 7.48
C LYS A 101 -1.43 8.49 6.50
N CYS A 102 -1.95 7.38 7.01
CA CYS A 102 -2.35 6.24 6.20
C CYS A 102 -3.61 6.59 5.40
N TYR A 103 -4.54 7.30 6.02
CA TYR A 103 -5.74 7.81 5.34
C TYR A 103 -5.39 8.71 4.15
N LEU A 104 -4.42 9.61 4.30
CA LEU A 104 -3.99 10.52 3.23
C LEU A 104 -3.53 9.76 1.97
N LEU A 105 -2.76 8.68 2.14
CA LEU A 105 -2.32 7.84 1.01
C LEU A 105 -3.52 7.27 0.25
N TRP A 106 -4.45 6.63 0.96
CA TRP A 106 -5.59 5.95 0.34
C TRP A 106 -6.58 6.94 -0.27
N LEU A 107 -6.78 8.11 0.34
CA LEU A 107 -7.60 9.18 -0.21
C LEU A 107 -7.02 9.70 -1.52
N ILE A 108 -5.72 10.03 -1.55
CA ILE A 108 -5.07 10.56 -2.76
C ILE A 108 -5.02 9.49 -3.84
N PHE A 109 -4.84 8.22 -3.48
CA PHE A 109 -4.91 7.10 -4.40
C PHE A 109 -6.31 6.95 -5.03
N GLY A 110 -7.37 7.02 -4.22
CA GLY A 110 -8.75 7.01 -4.69
C GLY A 110 -9.05 8.21 -5.61
N TYR A 111 -8.61 9.41 -5.23
CA TYR A 111 -8.72 10.61 -6.05
C TYR A 111 -7.99 10.45 -7.39
N TYR A 112 -6.78 9.88 -7.38
CA TYR A 112 -5.99 9.61 -8.60
C TYR A 112 -6.73 8.70 -9.58
N ILE A 113 -7.29 7.58 -9.08
CA ILE A 113 -8.07 6.66 -9.90
C ILE A 113 -9.33 7.33 -10.48
N GLY A 114 -10.06 8.08 -9.64
CA GLY A 114 -11.26 8.80 -10.06
C GLY A 114 -10.97 9.85 -11.12
N HIS A 115 -9.93 10.67 -10.91
CA HIS A 115 -9.52 11.71 -11.86
C HIS A 115 -9.18 11.12 -13.24
N ARG A 116 -8.49 9.98 -13.27
CA ARG A 116 -8.16 9.27 -14.52
C ARG A 116 -9.42 8.81 -15.26
N ASN A 117 -10.37 8.21 -14.55
CA ASN A 117 -11.60 7.71 -15.15
C ASN A 117 -12.44 8.85 -15.75
N THR A 118 -12.64 9.95 -15.02
CA THR A 118 -13.36 11.12 -15.54
C THR A 118 -12.70 11.69 -16.79
N LYS A 119 -11.37 11.78 -16.82
CA LYS A 119 -10.63 12.30 -17.98
C LYS A 119 -10.77 11.41 -19.22
N SER A 120 -10.77 10.10 -19.03
CA SER A 120 -11.00 9.14 -20.11
C SER A 120 -12.42 9.28 -20.69
N GLU A 121 -13.42 9.47 -19.85
CA GLU A 121 -14.82 9.65 -20.24
C GLU A 121 -15.03 10.96 -21.02
N VAL A 122 -14.47 12.07 -20.53
CA VAL A 122 -14.51 13.37 -21.24
C VAL A 122 -13.84 13.28 -22.62
N THR A 123 -12.69 12.60 -22.70
CA THR A 123 -11.96 12.42 -23.97
C THR A 123 -12.76 11.57 -24.97
N TYR A 124 -13.37 10.48 -24.49
CA TYR A 124 -14.24 9.63 -25.31
C TYR A 124 -15.46 10.40 -25.83
N ASN A 125 -16.18 11.10 -24.97
CA ASN A 125 -17.37 11.88 -25.35
C ASN A 125 -17.03 12.98 -26.36
N LYS A 126 -15.87 13.62 -26.23
CA LYS A 126 -15.37 14.60 -27.22
C LYS A 126 -15.07 13.96 -28.58
N ALA A 127 -14.45 12.78 -28.59
CA ALA A 127 -14.18 12.04 -29.83
C ALA A 127 -15.46 11.59 -30.53
N VAL A 128 -16.45 11.09 -29.78
CA VAL A 128 -17.75 10.68 -30.32
C VAL A 128 -18.50 11.89 -30.91
N ASN A 129 -18.61 12.99 -30.16
CA ASN A 129 -19.31 14.19 -30.62
C ASN A 129 -18.66 14.82 -31.87
N ASN A 130 -17.33 14.78 -31.98
CA ASN A 130 -16.65 15.26 -33.20
C ASN A 130 -16.91 14.37 -34.42
N ASN A 131 -17.12 13.06 -34.22
CA ASN A 131 -17.39 12.12 -35.31
C ASN A 131 -18.86 12.12 -35.76
N SER A 132 -19.80 12.60 -34.93
CA SER A 132 -21.22 12.70 -35.29
C SER A 132 -21.61 13.98 -36.03
N VAL A 133 -20.67 14.92 -36.20
CA VAL A 133 -20.89 16.22 -36.88
C VAL A 133 -20.36 16.19 -38.33
N VAL A 134 -20.00 15.00 -38.85
CA VAL A 134 -19.56 14.79 -40.24
C VAL A 134 -20.62 14.04 -41.03
#